data_AF-A0A955BWB1-F1
#
_entry.id   AF-A0A955BWB1-F1
#
_cell.length_a   1.000
_cell.length_b   1.000
_cell.length_c   1.000
_cell.angle_alpha   90.00
_cell.angle_beta   90.00
_cell.angle_gamma   90.00
#
_symmetry.space_group_name_H-M   'P 1'
#
loop_
_entity.id
_entity.type
_entity.pdbx_description
1 polymer ?
#
loop_
_entity_poly.entity_id
_entity_poly.type
_entity_poly.pdbx_seq_one_letter_code
_entity_poly.pdbx_strand_id
1 'polypeptide(L)' 'MLLDLGVTPVIPSKENQDRDARLVDFDKEAYRRRNVVERLIGWLKGIRRIFSRFEKTAKNFGGMITLAFIRQYLKYELV' A
#
# COMPACT_ATOMS: atom_id res chain seq x y z
N MET A 1 -6.61 -4.36 21.61
CA MET A 1 -7.49 -4.30 20.41
C MET A 1 -7.11 -3.09 19.56
N LEU A 2 -7.37 -3.04 18.24
CA LEU A 2 -6.96 -1.89 17.39
C LEU A 2 -7.52 -0.55 17.87
N LEU A 3 -8.72 -0.59 18.45
CA LEU A 3 -9.38 0.56 19.06
C LEU A 3 -8.60 1.12 20.26
N ASP A 4 -7.96 0.26 21.05
CA ASP A 4 -7.12 0.68 22.19
C ASP A 4 -5.85 1.41 21.74
N LEU A 5 -5.48 1.27 20.45
CA LEU A 5 -4.37 1.99 19.82
C LEU A 5 -4.84 3.26 19.08
N GLY A 6 -6.12 3.63 19.19
CA GLY A 6 -6.70 4.76 18.46
C GLY A 6 -6.86 4.52 16.96
N VAL A 7 -6.83 3.25 16.51
CA VAL A 7 -6.92 2.88 15.09
C VAL A 7 -8.31 2.33 14.79
N THR A 8 -9.06 3.02 13.93
CA THR A 8 -10.37 2.54 13.44
C THR A 8 -10.19 1.43 12.41
N PRO A 9 -10.74 0.22 12.63
CA PRO A 9 -10.63 -0.88 11.67
C PRO A 9 -11.55 -0.65 10.46
N VAL A 10 -10.95 -0.36 9.31
CA VAL A 10 -11.66 -0.15 8.03
C VAL A 10 -11.72 -1.40 7.14
N ILE A 11 -11.12 -2.51 7.56
CA ILE A 11 -11.09 -3.76 6.79
C ILE A 11 -12.49 -4.42 6.82
N PRO A 12 -13.02 -4.95 5.71
CA PRO A 12 -14.30 -5.67 5.71
C PRO A 12 -14.20 -6.99 6.49
N SER A 13 -15.34 -7.44 7.00
CA SER A 13 -15.45 -8.77 7.61
C SER A 13 -15.29 -9.85 6.55
N LYS A 14 -14.73 -11.00 6.93
CA LYS A 14 -14.70 -12.18 6.05
C LYS A 14 -16.12 -12.73 5.88
N GLU A 15 -16.34 -13.52 4.83
CA GLU A 15 -17.65 -14.13 4.56
C GLU A 15 -18.12 -15.06 5.67
N ASN A 16 -17.19 -15.69 6.39
CA ASN A 16 -17.45 -16.60 7.51
C ASN A 16 -17.50 -15.89 8.88
N GLN A 17 -17.59 -14.57 8.91
CA GLN A 17 -17.69 -13.79 10.15
C GLN A 17 -19.07 -13.16 10.28
N ASP A 18 -19.59 -13.17 11.50
CA ASP A 18 -20.78 -12.41 11.86
C ASP A 18 -20.49 -10.91 11.70
N ARG A 19 -21.32 -10.26 10.89
CA ARG A 19 -21.20 -8.83 10.59
C ARG A 19 -21.84 -7.96 11.67
N ASP A 20 -22.82 -8.50 12.38
CA ASP A 20 -23.57 -7.80 13.42
C ASP A 20 -22.79 -7.77 14.75
N ALA A 21 -21.86 -8.71 14.95
CA ALA A 21 -20.93 -8.74 16.08
C ALA A 21 -19.79 -7.68 16.00
N ARG A 22 -19.83 -6.77 15.02
CA ARG A 22 -18.74 -5.83 14.77
C ARG A 22 -18.86 -4.59 15.66
N LEU A 23 -17.76 -4.19 16.30
CA LEU A 23 -17.72 -3.01 17.17
C LEU A 23 -17.76 -1.66 16.42
N VAL A 24 -17.51 -1.66 15.11
CA VAL A 24 -17.41 -0.45 14.28
C VAL A 24 -18.02 -0.72 12.93
N ASP A 25 -18.83 0.20 12.40
CA ASP A 25 -19.39 0.07 11.07
C ASP A 25 -18.32 -0.01 9.97
N PHE A 26 -18.63 -0.75 8.90
CA PHE A 26 -17.74 -0.86 7.76
C PHE A 26 -17.83 0.37 6.85
N ASP A 27 -16.80 1.22 6.90
CA ASP A 27 -16.64 2.33 5.96
C ASP A 27 -16.02 1.86 4.63
N LYS A 28 -16.89 1.70 3.63
CA LYS A 28 -16.51 1.33 2.25
C LYS A 28 -15.61 2.36 1.58
N GLU A 29 -15.85 3.65 1.80
CA GLU A 29 -15.08 4.71 1.15
C GLU A 29 -13.68 4.79 1.74
N ALA A 30 -13.55 4.63 3.06
CA ALA A 30 -12.25 4.51 3.70
C ALA A 30 -11.49 3.27 3.21
N TYR A 31 -12.16 2.13 3.08
CA TYR A 31 -11.53 0.91 2.57
C TYR A 31 -11.08 1.06 1.10
N ARG A 32 -11.83 1.78 0.26
CA ARG A 32 -11.48 2.03 -1.16
C ARG A 32 -10.16 2.77 -1.32
N ARG A 33 -9.79 3.66 -0.40
CA ARG A 33 -8.53 4.43 -0.48
C ARG A 33 -7.27 3.55 -0.51
N ARG A 34 -7.34 2.29 -0.04
CA ARG A 34 -6.21 1.33 -0.11
C ARG A 34 -5.72 1.08 -1.54
N ASN A 35 -6.60 1.25 -2.54
CA ASN A 35 -6.28 1.02 -3.95
C ASN A 35 -5.08 1.85 -4.42
N VAL A 36 -4.89 3.05 -3.88
CA VAL A 36 -3.73 3.90 -4.21
C VAL A 36 -2.43 3.23 -3.80
N VAL A 37 -2.38 2.71 -2.57
CA VAL A 37 -1.21 1.98 -2.04
C VAL A 37 -0.99 0.67 -2.80
N GLU A 38 -2.06 -0.06 -3.12
CA GLU A 38 -1.97 -1.33 -3.85
C GLU A 38 -1.46 -1.15 -5.27
N ARG A 39 -1.94 -0.12 -5.97
CA ARG A 39 -1.44 0.24 -7.30
C ARG A 39 0.02 0.67 -7.25
N LEU A 40 0.41 1.46 -6.25
CA LEU A 40 1.81 1.85 -6.04
C LEU A 40 2.70 0.62 -5.84
N ILE A 41 2.32 -0.29 -4.94
CA ILE A 41 3.08 -1.50 -4.66
C ILE A 41 3.10 -2.43 -5.88
N GLY A 42 1.99 -2.56 -6.60
CA GLY A 42 1.91 -3.32 -7.85
C GLY A 42 2.88 -2.80 -8.90
N TRP A 43 2.93 -1.48 -9.09
CA TRP A 43 3.89 -0.84 -9.99
C TRP A 43 5.34 -1.06 -9.55
N LEU A 44 5.67 -0.86 -8.26
CA LEU A 44 7.01 -1.11 -7.72
C LEU A 44 7.42 -2.58 -7.90
N LYS A 45 6.49 -3.53 -7.75
CA LYS A 45 6.73 -4.95 -7.99
C LYS A 45 6.99 -5.28 -9.46
N GLY A 46 6.49 -4.48 -10.39
CA GLY A 46 6.84 -4.60 -11.81
C GLY A 46 8.32 -4.29 -12.11
N ILE A 47 8.99 -3.56 -11.22
CA ILE A 47 10.41 -3.23 -11.35
C ILE A 47 11.23 -4.34 -10.69
N ARG A 48 11.75 -5.28 -11.50
CA ARG A 48 12.45 -6.50 -11.04
C ARG A 48 13.52 -6.24 -9.96
N ARG A 49 14.33 -5.19 -10.12
CA ARG A 49 15.38 -4.83 -9.15
C ARG A 49 14.82 -4.48 -7.76
N ILE A 50 13.68 -3.80 -7.71
CA ILE A 50 12.99 -3.42 -6.46
C ILE A 50 12.28 -4.63 -5.88
N PHE A 51 11.52 -5.36 -6.71
CA PHE A 51 10.80 -6.56 -6.28
C PHE A 51 11.71 -7.60 -5.64
N SER A 52 12.80 -7.95 -6.33
CA SER A 52 13.75 -8.97 -5.87
C SER A 52 14.77 -8.44 -4.85
N ARG A 53 14.69 -7.16 -4.46
CA ARG A 53 15.61 -6.49 -3.52
C ARG A 53 17.09 -6.78 -3.80
N PHE A 54 17.58 -6.40 -4.98
CA PHE A 54 18.99 -6.64 -5.34
C PHE A 54 19.99 -5.85 -4.49
N GLU A 55 19.54 -4.77 -3.85
CA GLU A 55 20.39 -3.94 -3.02
C GLU A 55 20.67 -4.59 -1.67
N LYS A 56 21.95 -4.73 -1.31
CA LYS A 56 22.38 -5.32 -0.03
C LYS A 56 22.07 -4.44 1.18
N THR A 57 22.10 -3.11 1.00
CA THR A 57 21.92 -2.15 2.10
C THR A 57 20.56 -1.47 1.99
N ALA A 58 19.97 -1.13 3.15
CA ALA A 58 18.72 -0.39 3.21
C ALA A 58 18.83 0.98 2.53
N LYS A 59 20.00 1.65 2.65
CA LYS A 59 20.28 2.94 2.00
C LYS A 59 20.20 2.83 0.48
N ASN A 60 20.85 1.82 -0.11
CA ASN A 60 20.82 1.63 -1.56
C ASN A 60 19.42 1.23 -2.04
N PHE A 61 18.72 0.38 -1.28
CA PHE A 61 17.34 0.02 -1.59
C PHE A 61 16.43 1.26 -1.61
N GLY A 62 16.50 2.13 -0.59
CA GLY A 62 15.77 3.39 -0.56
C GLY A 62 16.14 4.33 -1.73
N GLY A 63 17.42 4.36 -2.12
CA GLY A 63 17.88 5.06 -3.31
C GLY A 63 17.22 4.55 -4.59
N MET A 64 17.10 3.22 -4.75
CA MET A 64 16.42 2.62 -5.90
C MET A 64 14.92 2.93 -5.94
N ILE A 65 14.24 2.97 -4.79
CA ILE A 65 12.85 3.43 -4.70
C ILE A 65 12.76 4.89 -5.16
N THR A 66 13.62 5.76 -4.64
CA THR A 66 13.64 7.19 -5.00
C THR A 66 13.88 7.39 -6.50
N LEU A 67 14.84 6.66 -7.07
CA LEU A 67 15.12 6.69 -8.51
C LEU A 67 13.92 6.22 -9.34
N ALA A 68 13.15 5.24 -8.86
CA ALA A 68 11.94 4.78 -9.53
C ALA A 68 10.91 5.91 -9.65
N PHE A 69 10.70 6.67 -8.58
CA PHE A 69 9.80 7.82 -8.56
C PHE A 69 10.30 8.95 -9.44
N ILE A 70 11.60 9.29 -9.40
CA ILE A 70 12.19 10.30 -10.28
C ILE A 70 11.96 9.92 -11.74
N ARG A 71 12.25 8.67 -12.11
CA ARG A 71 12.02 8.16 -13.48
C ARG A 71 10.54 8.23 -13.87
N GLN A 72 9.63 7.90 -12.95
CA GLN A 72 8.19 7.97 -13.23
C GLN A 72 7.73 9.42 -13.43
N TYR A 73 8.22 10.34 -12.60
CA TYR A 73 7.92 11.77 -12.71
C TYR A 73 8.41 12.35 -14.04
N LEU A 74 9.67 12.11 -14.40
CA LEU A 74 10.25 12.59 -15.67
C LEU A 74 9.57 12.00 -16.92
N LYS A 75 9.03 10.78 -16.82
CA LYS A 75 8.23 10.19 -17.91
C LYS A 75 6.93 10.95 -18.16
N TYR A 76 6.34 11.58 -17.14
CA TYR A 76 5.12 12.37 -17.30
C TYR A 76 5.41 13.77 -17.87
N GLU A 77 6.63 14.31 -17.74
CA GLU A 77 6.97 15.62 -18.31
C GLU A 77 7.37 15.58 -19.79
N LEU A 78 7.63 14.40 -20.35
CA LEU A 78 8.03 14.20 -21.74
C LEU A 78 6.89 13.67 -22.64
N VAL A 79 5.66 13.68 -22.13
CA VAL A 79 4.41 13.31 -22.83
C VAL A 79 3.44 14.47 -22.68
#